data_AF-A0A972XTW4-F1
#
_entry.id   AF-A0A972XTW4-F1
#
_cell.length_a   1.000
_cell.length_b   1.000
_cell.length_c   1.000
_cell.angle_alpha   90.00
_cell.angle_beta   90.00
_cell.angle_gamma   90.00
#
_symmetry.space_group_name_H-M   'P 1'
#
loop_
_entity.id
_entity.type
_entity.pdbx_description
1 polymer ?
#
loop_
_entity_poly.entity_id
_entity_poly.type
_entity_poly.pdbx_seq_one_letter_code
_entity_poly.pdbx_strand_id
1 'polypeptide(L)'
;VLVNNAGITRDMLAMRLKDDDWDAVLDTNLKAVFRMSRAVMRTMMKQRYGRIISITSVVGASGNAGQANYAAAKAGVAGMTRALARELGSRGITVNCIAPGFIETDMTANLPEEQQKALLSQIPLGHLGKPQDIAHAVAFVASPEASYITGQEIHINGGMYM
;
A
#
# COMPACT_ATOMS: atom_id res chain seq x y z
N VAL A 1 3.65 -15.32 7.22
CA VAL A 1 3.06 -14.01 6.81
C VAL A 1 4.03 -13.35 5.85
N LEU A 2 3.55 -12.75 4.75
CA LEU A 2 4.36 -11.89 3.87
C LEU A 2 3.83 -10.46 3.98
N VAL A 3 4.70 -9.50 4.24
CA VAL A 3 4.38 -8.07 4.21
C VAL A 3 5.21 -7.39 3.11
N ASN A 4 4.57 -7.03 2.01
CA ASN A 4 5.18 -6.27 0.92
C ASN A 4 5.14 -4.77 1.25
N ASN A 5 6.13 -4.29 2.01
CA ASN A 5 6.24 -2.89 2.44
C ASN A 5 7.23 -2.06 1.59
N ALA A 6 8.19 -2.71 0.94
CA ALA A 6 9.21 -2.01 0.17
C ALA A 6 8.59 -1.13 -0.93
N GLY A 7 9.13 0.07 -1.10
CA GLY A 7 8.69 0.99 -2.14
C GLY A 7 9.55 2.24 -2.20
N ILE A 8 9.53 2.91 -3.33
CA ILE A 8 10.18 4.19 -3.58
C ILE A 8 9.22 5.18 -4.25
N THR A 9 9.61 6.45 -4.27
CA THR A 9 8.96 7.51 -5.05
C THR A 9 9.96 8.16 -6.02
N ARG A 10 9.43 8.64 -7.14
CA ARG A 10 10.13 9.46 -8.15
C ARG A 10 9.11 10.46 -8.69
N ASP A 11 8.91 11.52 -7.91
CA ASP A 11 7.82 12.46 -8.14
C ASP A 11 8.25 13.50 -9.19
N MET A 12 7.45 13.60 -10.24
CA MET A 12 7.63 14.55 -11.34
C MET A 12 6.30 14.71 -12.06
N LEU A 13 5.99 15.93 -12.52
CA LEU A 13 4.83 16.11 -13.41
C LEU A 13 4.95 15.18 -14.62
N ALA A 14 3.86 14.51 -14.99
CA ALA A 14 3.88 13.44 -15.98
C ALA A 14 4.54 13.83 -17.31
N MET A 15 4.38 15.08 -17.76
CA MET A 15 5.02 15.62 -18.97
C MET A 15 6.56 15.58 -18.93
N ARG A 16 7.17 15.60 -17.75
CA ARG A 16 8.63 15.62 -17.54
C ARG A 16 9.16 14.35 -16.89
N LEU A 17 8.29 13.39 -16.58
CA LEU A 17 8.68 12.14 -15.96
C LEU A 17 9.47 11.32 -16.98
N LYS A 18 10.68 10.89 -16.61
CA LYS A 18 11.51 10.06 -17.46
C LYS A 18 11.06 8.60 -17.39
N ASP A 19 11.25 7.87 -18.48
CA ASP A 19 10.93 6.44 -18.54
C ASP A 19 11.69 5.65 -17.47
N ASP A 20 12.97 5.95 -17.22
CA ASP A 20 13.75 5.29 -16.16
C ASP A 20 13.14 5.50 -14.75
N ASP A 21 12.63 6.70 -14.47
CA ASP A 21 11.98 7.02 -13.19
C ASP A 21 10.60 6.36 -13.06
N TRP A 22 9.89 6.23 -14.19
CA TRP A 22 8.65 5.45 -14.27
C TRP A 22 8.93 3.98 -13.97
N ASP A 23 9.90 3.38 -14.68
CA ASP A 23 10.26 1.98 -14.57
C ASP A 23 10.78 1.63 -13.17
N ALA A 24 11.63 2.48 -12.58
CA ALA A 24 12.15 2.25 -11.23
C ALA A 24 11.02 2.11 -10.18
N VAL A 25 9.99 2.96 -10.28
CA VAL A 25 8.82 2.92 -9.38
C VAL A 25 7.96 1.68 -9.65
N LEU A 26 7.67 1.36 -10.91
CA LEU A 26 6.88 0.19 -11.29
C LEU A 26 7.58 -1.12 -10.88
N ASP A 27 8.90 -1.18 -11.07
CA ASP A 27 9.69 -2.36 -10.73
C ASP A 27 9.73 -2.62 -9.24
N THR A 28 9.93 -1.57 -8.45
CA THR A 28 10.02 -1.69 -6.99
C THR A 28 8.65 -1.83 -6.35
N ASN A 29 7.65 -1.05 -6.76
CA ASN A 29 6.39 -0.92 -6.04
C ASN A 29 5.31 -1.88 -6.54
N LEU A 30 5.40 -2.39 -7.77
CA LEU A 30 4.39 -3.29 -8.36
C LEU A 30 5.00 -4.65 -8.74
N LYS A 31 6.05 -4.67 -9.57
CA LYS A 31 6.65 -5.92 -10.07
C LYS A 31 7.26 -6.73 -8.92
N ALA A 32 7.96 -6.09 -7.97
CA ALA A 32 8.52 -6.78 -6.82
C ALA A 32 7.42 -7.39 -5.92
N VAL A 33 6.31 -6.70 -5.71
CA VAL A 33 5.16 -7.20 -4.93
C VAL A 33 4.60 -8.48 -5.54
N PHE A 34 4.45 -8.53 -6.87
CA PHE A 34 4.05 -9.76 -7.56
C PHE A 34 5.08 -10.87 -7.37
N ARG A 35 6.37 -10.58 -7.58
CA ARG A 35 7.46 -11.57 -7.47
C ARG A 35 7.52 -12.18 -6.07
N MET A 36 7.44 -11.36 -5.02
CA MET A 36 7.48 -11.82 -3.63
C MET A 36 6.23 -12.60 -3.25
N SER A 37 5.05 -12.13 -3.65
CA SER A 37 3.79 -12.87 -3.47
C SER A 37 3.89 -14.26 -4.12
N ARG A 38 4.34 -14.33 -5.37
CA ARG A 38 4.51 -15.60 -6.10
C ARG A 38 5.50 -16.55 -5.41
N ALA A 39 6.58 -16.02 -4.84
CA ALA A 39 7.60 -16.83 -4.17
C ALA A 39 7.05 -17.59 -2.95
N VAL A 40 6.06 -17.03 -2.24
CA VAL A 40 5.49 -17.66 -1.02
C VAL A 40 4.24 -18.50 -1.29
N MET A 41 3.54 -18.28 -2.41
CA MET A 41 2.25 -18.91 -2.73
C MET A 41 2.29 -20.44 -2.64
N ARG A 42 3.30 -21.09 -3.25
CA ARG A 42 3.38 -22.55 -3.27
C ARG A 42 3.43 -23.14 -1.86
N THR A 43 4.21 -22.54 -0.97
CA THR A 43 4.36 -23.00 0.42
C THR A 43 3.07 -22.76 1.20
N MET A 44 2.49 -21.56 1.11
CA MET A 44 1.21 -21.25 1.77
C MET A 44 0.08 -22.17 1.33
N MET A 45 -0.02 -22.48 0.02
CA MET A 45 -1.05 -23.39 -0.51
C MET A 45 -0.91 -24.81 0.01
N LYS A 46 0.32 -25.31 0.20
CA LYS A 46 0.58 -26.60 0.82
C LYS A 46 0.19 -26.60 2.30
N GLN A 47 0.47 -25.52 3.01
CA GLN A 47 0.17 -25.35 4.44
C GLN A 47 -1.32 -25.08 4.71
N ARG A 48 -2.11 -24.75 3.68
CA ARG A 48 -3.51 -24.31 3.81
C ARG A 48 -3.69 -23.09 4.70
N TYR A 49 -2.64 -22.27 4.80
CA TYR A 49 -2.62 -21.07 5.62
C TYR A 49 -1.64 -20.07 5.00
N GLY A 50 -2.07 -18.82 4.95
CA GLY A 50 -1.24 -17.72 4.48
C GLY A 50 -1.89 -16.37 4.70
N ARG A 51 -1.03 -15.36 4.83
CA ARG A 51 -1.39 -13.94 4.91
C ARG A 51 -0.43 -13.20 4.01
N ILE A 52 -0.94 -12.61 2.93
CA ILE A 52 -0.18 -11.72 2.04
C ILE A 52 -0.75 -10.33 2.25
N ILE A 53 0.08 -9.41 2.74
CA ILE A 53 -0.31 -8.05 3.09
C ILE A 53 0.59 -7.12 2.29
N SER A 54 0.01 -6.23 1.49
CA SER A 54 0.79 -5.27 0.71
C SER A 54 0.48 -3.85 1.16
N ILE A 55 1.51 -3.01 1.25
CA ILE A 55 1.33 -1.60 1.61
C ILE A 55 1.11 -0.81 0.33
N THR A 56 -0.14 -0.39 0.10
CA THR A 56 -0.51 0.51 -0.99
C THR A 56 -0.31 1.96 -0.53
N SER A 57 -1.22 2.87 -0.88
CA SER A 57 -1.22 4.26 -0.48
C SER A 57 -2.58 4.85 -0.82
N VAL A 58 -3.04 5.82 -0.04
CA VAL A 58 -4.19 6.66 -0.40
C VAL A 58 -4.06 7.23 -1.81
N VAL A 59 -2.84 7.55 -2.25
CA VAL A 59 -2.54 8.08 -3.59
C VAL A 59 -2.89 7.08 -4.70
N GLY A 60 -2.89 5.77 -4.42
CA GLY A 60 -3.36 4.77 -5.38
C GLY A 60 -4.87 4.87 -5.65
N ALA A 61 -5.64 5.40 -4.71
CA ALA A 61 -7.09 5.55 -4.82
C ALA A 61 -7.50 6.98 -5.22
N SER A 62 -6.89 8.00 -4.59
CA SER A 62 -7.20 9.41 -4.83
C SER A 62 -6.46 10.03 -6.00
N GLY A 63 -5.29 9.47 -6.36
CA GLY A 63 -4.28 10.17 -7.15
C GLY A 63 -3.54 11.25 -6.34
N ASN A 64 -2.44 11.75 -6.91
CA ASN A 64 -1.73 12.92 -6.43
C ASN A 64 -0.92 13.55 -7.58
N ALA A 65 -0.92 14.87 -7.69
CA ALA A 65 -0.21 15.56 -8.76
C ALA A 65 1.30 15.29 -8.66
N GLY A 66 1.93 14.96 -9.80
CA GLY A 66 3.35 14.59 -9.83
C GLY A 66 3.66 13.14 -9.47
N GLN A 67 2.65 12.31 -9.18
CA GLN A 67 2.84 10.93 -8.75
C GLN A 67 2.17 9.91 -9.67
N ALA A 68 2.18 10.14 -10.99
CA ALA A 68 1.51 9.26 -11.95
C ALA A 68 2.02 7.80 -11.90
N ASN A 69 3.34 7.61 -11.85
CA ASN A 69 4.00 6.31 -11.67
C ASN A 69 3.62 5.65 -10.33
N TYR A 70 3.70 6.40 -9.23
CA TYR A 70 3.44 5.88 -7.89
C TYR A 70 1.96 5.52 -7.70
N ALA A 71 1.03 6.38 -8.13
CA ALA A 71 -0.40 6.10 -8.13
C ALA A 71 -0.72 4.85 -8.95
N ALA A 72 -0.18 4.74 -10.17
CA ALA A 72 -0.35 3.56 -11.02
C ALA A 72 0.15 2.28 -10.35
N ALA A 73 1.34 2.31 -9.74
CA ALA A 73 1.88 1.16 -9.03
C ALA A 73 1.02 0.75 -7.84
N LYS A 74 0.63 1.70 -6.98
CA LYS A 74 -0.13 1.44 -5.75
C LYS A 74 -1.56 1.00 -6.04
N ALA A 75 -2.22 1.60 -7.04
CA ALA A 75 -3.51 1.14 -7.56
C ALA A 75 -3.42 -0.27 -8.17
N GLY A 76 -2.35 -0.53 -8.93
CA GLY A 76 -2.07 -1.85 -9.52
C GLY A 76 -1.93 -2.94 -8.46
N VAL A 77 -1.27 -2.63 -7.33
CA VAL A 77 -1.18 -3.54 -6.19
C VAL A 77 -2.55 -3.82 -5.58
N ALA A 78 -3.42 -2.82 -5.43
CA ALA A 78 -4.79 -3.04 -4.95
C ALA A 78 -5.62 -3.93 -5.90
N GLY A 79 -5.47 -3.72 -7.22
CA GLY A 79 -6.06 -4.59 -8.24
C GLY A 79 -5.56 -6.03 -8.15
N MET A 80 -4.24 -6.21 -8.04
CA MET A 80 -3.59 -7.51 -7.89
C MET A 80 -4.03 -8.22 -6.60
N THR A 81 -4.17 -7.50 -5.49
CA THR A 81 -4.69 -8.03 -4.22
C THR A 81 -6.04 -8.72 -4.41
N ARG A 82 -6.98 -8.08 -5.13
CA ARG A 82 -8.30 -8.65 -5.42
C ARG A 82 -8.22 -9.90 -6.28
N ALA A 83 -7.35 -9.90 -7.30
CA ALA A 83 -7.16 -11.07 -8.17
C ALA A 83 -6.60 -12.27 -7.38
N LEU A 84 -5.53 -12.06 -6.61
CA LEU A 84 -4.89 -13.10 -5.82
C LEU A 84 -5.79 -13.62 -4.69
N ALA A 85 -6.61 -12.76 -4.07
CA ALA A 85 -7.59 -13.18 -3.07
C ALA A 85 -8.58 -14.19 -3.64
N ARG A 86 -9.08 -13.98 -4.87
CA ARG A 86 -9.99 -14.91 -5.56
C ARG A 86 -9.31 -16.24 -5.89
N GLU A 87 -8.05 -16.20 -6.30
CA GLU A 87 -7.27 -17.39 -6.65
C GLU A 87 -6.93 -18.25 -5.43
N LEU A 88 -6.51 -17.62 -4.33
CA LEU A 88 -5.89 -18.29 -3.19
C LEU A 88 -6.87 -18.57 -2.04
N GLY A 89 -8.05 -17.94 -2.02
CA GLY A 89 -9.02 -18.05 -0.92
C GLY A 89 -9.44 -19.48 -0.60
N SER A 90 -9.67 -20.31 -1.63
CA SER A 90 -10.01 -21.75 -1.46
C SER A 90 -8.92 -22.59 -0.78
N ARG A 91 -7.72 -22.01 -0.62
CA ARG A 91 -6.57 -22.62 0.05
C ARG A 91 -6.34 -22.07 1.46
N GLY A 92 -7.26 -21.29 2.03
CA GLY A 92 -7.13 -20.75 3.39
C GLY A 92 -6.14 -19.58 3.50
N ILE A 93 -5.85 -18.92 2.36
CA ILE A 93 -4.91 -17.80 2.28
C ILE A 93 -5.72 -16.53 2.09
N THR A 94 -5.45 -15.51 2.91
CA THR A 94 -6.00 -14.17 2.70
C THR A 94 -4.96 -13.26 2.07
N VAL A 95 -5.43 -12.37 1.18
CA VAL A 95 -4.61 -11.37 0.50
C VAL A 95 -5.28 -10.03 0.66
N ASN A 96 -4.63 -9.08 1.34
CA ASN A 96 -5.16 -7.74 1.57
C ASN A 96 -4.10 -6.68 1.33
N CYS A 97 -4.54 -5.43 1.23
CA CYS A 97 -3.65 -4.28 1.24
C CYS A 97 -4.09 -3.24 2.26
N ILE A 98 -3.10 -2.55 2.82
CA ILE A 98 -3.29 -1.39 3.69
C ILE A 98 -2.91 -0.17 2.87
N ALA A 99 -3.78 0.84 2.84
CA ALA A 99 -3.57 2.11 2.13
C ALA A 99 -3.33 3.23 3.16
N PRO A 100 -2.07 3.51 3.54
CA PRO A 100 -1.75 4.63 4.40
C PRO A 100 -2.13 5.97 3.78
N GLY A 101 -2.58 6.90 4.63
CA GLY A 101 -2.54 8.33 4.34
C GLY A 101 -1.13 8.88 4.52
N PHE A 102 -1.02 10.13 4.97
CA PHE A 102 0.26 10.70 5.34
C PHE A 102 0.67 10.25 6.75
N ILE A 103 1.88 9.70 6.84
CA ILE A 103 2.45 9.11 8.06
C ILE A 103 3.73 9.84 8.42
N GLU A 104 3.91 10.14 9.72
CA GLU A 104 5.12 10.70 10.30
C GLU A 104 6.31 9.79 10.00
N THR A 105 7.10 10.19 9.02
CA THR A 105 8.33 9.53 8.58
C THR A 105 9.37 10.59 8.27
N ASP A 106 10.63 10.18 8.08
CA ASP A 106 11.71 11.07 7.65
C ASP A 106 11.36 11.82 6.34
N MET A 107 10.53 11.23 5.48
CA MET A 107 10.06 11.87 4.24
C MET A 107 9.08 13.03 4.50
N THR A 108 8.16 12.89 5.46
CA THR A 108 7.17 13.94 5.76
C THR A 108 7.72 15.02 6.69
N ALA A 109 8.73 14.70 7.50
CA ALA A 109 9.37 15.64 8.42
C ALA A 109 10.09 16.79 7.71
N ASN A 110 10.48 16.60 6.45
CA ASN A 110 11.21 17.58 5.65
C ASN A 110 10.31 18.53 4.83
N LEU A 111 8.98 18.43 4.97
CA LEU A 111 8.06 19.30 4.24
C LEU A 111 8.07 20.73 4.82
N PRO A 112 8.04 21.78 3.97
CA PRO A 112 7.83 23.16 4.42
C PRO A 112 6.55 23.31 5.25
N GLU A 113 6.55 24.22 6.22
CA GLU A 113 5.44 24.42 7.17
C GLU A 113 4.09 24.67 6.46
N GLU A 114 4.08 25.46 5.38
CA GLU A 114 2.88 25.71 4.57
C GLU A 114 2.33 24.43 3.93
N GLN A 115 3.20 23.54 3.44
CA GLN A 115 2.77 22.25 2.90
C GLN A 115 2.25 21.32 4.00
N GLN A 116 2.86 21.36 5.20
CA GLN A 116 2.35 20.62 6.35
C GLN A 116 0.95 21.10 6.73
N LYS A 117 0.72 22.42 6.85
CA LYS A 117 -0.61 22.98 7.16
C LYS A 117 -1.66 22.62 6.11
N ALA A 118 -1.32 22.75 4.82
CA ALA A 118 -2.22 22.43 3.72
C ALA A 118 -2.57 20.93 3.64
N LEU A 119 -1.69 20.07 4.15
CA LEU A 119 -1.90 18.64 4.23
C LEU A 119 -2.75 18.29 5.46
N LEU A 120 -2.47 18.88 6.62
CA LEU A 120 -3.25 18.68 7.84
C LEU A 120 -4.70 19.14 7.67
N SER A 121 -4.97 20.20 6.91
CA SER A 121 -6.34 20.66 6.64
C SER A 121 -7.17 19.66 5.83
N GLN A 122 -6.54 18.71 5.15
CA GLN A 122 -7.20 17.63 4.41
C GLN A 122 -7.42 16.37 5.26
N ILE A 123 -6.89 16.32 6.48
CA ILE A 123 -7.01 15.17 7.38
C ILE A 123 -8.05 15.50 8.45
N PRO A 124 -9.25 14.89 8.44
CA PRO A 124 -10.27 15.11 9.46
C PRO A 124 -9.80 14.92 10.91
N LEU A 125 -8.89 13.97 11.19
CA LEU A 125 -8.32 13.80 12.53
C LEU A 125 -7.31 14.88 12.93
N GLY A 126 -6.93 15.78 12.01
CA GLY A 126 -6.10 16.95 12.29
C GLY A 126 -4.62 16.67 12.57
N HIS A 127 -4.15 15.44 12.37
CA HIS A 127 -2.76 15.07 12.58
C HIS A 127 -2.30 14.00 11.57
N LEU A 128 -0.98 13.90 11.38
CA LEU A 128 -0.38 12.80 10.63
C LEU A 128 -0.55 11.48 11.38
N GLY A 129 -0.70 10.37 10.66
CA GLY A 129 -0.65 9.04 11.28
C GLY A 129 0.77 8.69 11.72
N LYS A 130 0.94 7.72 12.61
CA LYS A 130 2.24 7.21 13.03
C LYS A 130 2.54 5.87 12.36
N PRO A 131 3.82 5.47 12.22
CA PRO A 131 4.17 4.14 11.71
C PRO A 131 3.47 3.01 12.48
N GLN A 132 3.23 3.21 13.78
CA GLN A 132 2.51 2.27 14.64
C GLN A 132 1.06 2.08 14.21
N ASP A 133 0.38 3.11 13.69
CA ASP A 133 -1.02 2.99 13.23
C ASP A 133 -1.12 2.01 12.04
N ILE A 134 -0.13 2.04 11.15
CA ILE A 134 -0.01 1.09 10.04
C ILE A 134 0.37 -0.30 10.56
N ALA A 135 1.33 -0.37 11.49
CA ALA A 135 1.76 -1.64 12.07
C ALA A 135 0.62 -2.36 12.80
N HIS A 136 -0.24 -1.65 13.53
CA HIS A 136 -1.41 -2.21 14.19
C HIS A 136 -2.41 -2.79 13.18
N ALA A 137 -2.69 -2.07 12.07
CA ALA A 137 -3.55 -2.56 11.01
C ALA A 137 -2.97 -3.83 10.35
N VAL A 138 -1.67 -3.83 10.06
CA VAL A 138 -0.96 -5.00 9.51
C VAL A 138 -1.03 -6.19 10.47
N ALA A 139 -0.77 -5.97 11.76
CA ALA A 139 -0.83 -7.01 12.79
C ALA A 139 -2.23 -7.62 12.89
N PHE A 140 -3.28 -6.79 12.86
CA PHE A 140 -4.67 -7.25 12.85
C PHE A 140 -4.98 -8.09 11.61
N VAL A 141 -4.67 -7.63 10.40
CA VAL A 141 -4.98 -8.43 9.19
C VAL A 141 -4.10 -9.67 9.04
N ALA A 142 -2.96 -9.73 9.74
CA ALA A 142 -2.12 -10.91 9.84
C ALA A 142 -2.65 -11.94 10.84
N SER A 143 -3.56 -11.56 11.72
CA SER A 143 -3.99 -12.40 12.84
C SER A 143 -5.03 -13.46 12.43
N PRO A 144 -5.32 -14.44 13.31
CA PRO A 144 -6.42 -15.39 13.10
C PRO A 144 -7.80 -14.74 13.05
N GLU A 145 -8.01 -13.65 13.79
CA GLU A 145 -9.28 -12.92 13.88
C GLU A 145 -9.69 -12.32 12.52
N ALA A 146 -8.73 -11.97 11.67
CA ALA A 146 -8.98 -11.48 10.31
C ALA A 146 -9.15 -12.58 9.25
N SER A 147 -9.44 -13.83 9.64
CA SER A 147 -9.55 -14.97 8.72
C SER A 147 -10.62 -14.83 7.64
N TYR A 148 -11.62 -13.97 7.85
CA TYR A 148 -12.68 -13.69 6.88
C TYR A 148 -12.49 -12.39 6.07
N ILE A 149 -11.32 -11.74 6.21
CA ILE A 149 -10.98 -10.52 5.49
C ILE A 149 -10.02 -10.89 4.36
N THR A 150 -10.46 -10.79 3.11
CA THR A 150 -9.62 -10.99 1.93
C THR A 150 -10.06 -10.11 0.77
N GLY A 151 -9.12 -9.72 -0.09
CA GLY A 151 -9.32 -8.85 -1.24
C GLY A 151 -9.58 -7.38 -0.88
N GLN A 152 -9.36 -6.98 0.37
CA GLN A 152 -9.69 -5.63 0.84
C GLN A 152 -8.52 -4.67 0.68
N GLU A 153 -8.86 -3.42 0.39
CA GLU A 153 -8.00 -2.25 0.55
C GLU A 153 -8.47 -1.48 1.79
N ILE A 154 -7.67 -1.51 2.84
CA ILE A 154 -8.03 -0.94 4.14
C ILE A 154 -7.30 0.38 4.29
N HIS A 155 -8.06 1.46 4.31
CA HIS A 155 -7.53 2.82 4.42
C HIS A 155 -7.20 3.16 5.89
N ILE A 156 -5.96 3.57 6.13
CA ILE A 156 -5.49 4.06 7.43
C ILE A 156 -4.92 5.47 7.19
N ASN A 157 -5.81 6.44 7.10
CA ASN A 157 -5.50 7.74 6.50
C ASN A 157 -6.12 8.95 7.24
N GLY A 158 -6.65 8.74 8.44
CA GLY A 158 -7.25 9.80 9.24
C GLY A 158 -8.48 10.48 8.61
N GLY A 159 -9.12 9.83 7.62
CA GLY A 159 -10.31 10.31 6.93
C GLY A 159 -10.03 11.20 5.72
N MET A 160 -8.77 11.34 5.28
CA MET A 160 -8.44 12.21 4.14
C MET A 160 -9.00 11.74 2.79
N TYR A 161 -9.39 10.47 2.70
CA TYR A 161 -10.03 9.85 1.54
C TYR A 161 -11.05 8.84 2.05
N MET A 162 -12.27 8.92 1.51
CA MET A 162 -13.46 8.15 1.92
C MET A 162 -14.22 7.67 0.68
#